data_AF-A0A2D4EMZ1-F1
#
_entry.id   AF-A0A2D4EMZ1-F1
#
_cell.length_a   1.000
_cell.length_b   1.000
_cell.length_c   1.000
_cell.angle_alpha   90.00
_cell.angle_beta   90.00
_cell.angle_gamma   90.00
#
_symmetry.space_group_name_H-M   'P 1'
#
loop_
_entity.id
_entity.type
_entity.pdbx_description
1 polymer ?
#
loop_
_entity_poly.entity_id
_entity_poly.type
_entity_poly.pdbx_seq_one_letter_code
_entity_poly.pdbx_strand_id
1 'polypeptide(L)'
;MSEEKGHVFPVKVALRCRPLTSKEIEKGCTSCLHFVPGKPEVTVASSKSFTFDYVFDPSIEQEEVFNTSVAPLVRRVFSGYNGTILAYGETGSGKTYSMGGAYATGQENDPTIGVIPRVIMTVFQLVEEKVEWQFTLKVSYLEIYDEDTLDLLAPGKKRTQISIQEKPTGGIQILGLTEHRVTNAHETLLYLEQGNNSRKVAATAMNVQSSCSHAIFTIYIEQKSKADGKVHFLSKLNLVDLAGSERQKKTEAGGERFQEGQQAPDYLSKGTVCMKT
;
A
#
# COMPACT_ATOMS: atom_id res chain seq x y z
N MET A 1 17.04 -19.19 33.79
CA MET A 1 16.11 -18.90 32.68
C MET A 1 16.06 -17.40 32.50
N SER A 2 16.88 -16.87 31.60
CA SER A 2 16.83 -15.47 31.18
C SER A 2 15.66 -15.31 30.21
N GLU A 3 14.67 -14.49 30.57
CA GLU A 3 13.62 -14.06 29.67
C GLU A 3 14.25 -13.38 28.45
N GLU A 4 14.09 -13.97 27.25
CA GLU A 4 14.29 -13.24 26.00
C GLU A 4 13.27 -12.11 25.98
N LYS A 5 13.71 -10.90 26.31
CA LYS A 5 12.93 -9.68 26.04
C LYS A 5 12.68 -9.64 24.53
N GLY A 6 11.45 -9.96 24.12
CA GLY A 6 11.02 -9.83 22.74
C GLY A 6 11.37 -8.43 22.24
N HIS A 7 12.22 -8.35 21.21
CA HIS A 7 12.64 -7.08 20.66
C HIS A 7 11.46 -6.44 19.93
N VAL A 8 10.90 -5.37 20.50
CA VAL A 8 9.79 -4.63 19.90
C VAL A 8 10.34 -3.67 18.86
N PHE A 9 9.98 -3.88 17.59
CA PHE A 9 10.28 -2.94 16.52
C PHE A 9 9.12 -1.95 16.40
N PRO A 10 9.32 -0.64 16.61
CA PRO A 10 8.25 0.34 16.42
C PRO A 10 7.85 0.41 14.95
N VAL A 11 6.60 0.81 14.70
CA VAL A 11 6.13 1.15 13.35
C VAL A 11 6.93 2.34 12.85
N LYS A 12 7.50 2.23 11.65
CA LYS A 12 8.18 3.34 10.99
C LYS A 12 7.19 4.17 10.18
N VAL A 13 7.37 5.49 10.18
CA VAL A 13 6.51 6.44 9.48
C VAL A 13 7.33 7.30 8.53
N ALA A 14 6.94 7.30 7.27
CA ALA A 14 7.46 8.21 6.26
C ALA A 14 6.39 9.26 5.89
N LEU A 15 6.69 10.53 6.11
CA LEU A 15 5.86 11.63 5.62
C LEU A 15 6.30 11.99 4.21
N ARG A 16 5.37 12.01 3.26
CA ARG A 16 5.60 12.45 1.90
C ARG A 16 4.70 13.61 1.54
N CYS A 17 5.29 14.71 1.11
CA CYS A 17 4.57 15.85 0.57
C CYS A 17 4.62 15.83 -0.96
N ARG A 18 3.47 15.97 -1.62
CA ARG A 18 3.41 16.14 -3.08
C ARG A 18 3.56 17.62 -3.46
N PRO A 19 4.00 17.92 -4.69
CA PRO A 19 3.87 19.26 -5.25
C PRO A 19 2.42 19.76 -5.24
N LEU A 20 2.25 21.08 -5.22
CA LEU A 20 0.95 21.71 -5.44
C LEU A 20 0.44 21.36 -6.84
N THR A 21 -0.86 21.03 -6.94
CA THR A 21 -1.54 20.81 -8.21
C THR A 21 -1.80 22.13 -8.92
N SER A 22 -1.98 22.10 -10.25
CA SER A 22 -2.34 23.28 -11.04
C SER A 22 -3.60 23.99 -10.48
N LYS A 23 -4.60 23.23 -10.05
CA LYS A 23 -5.84 23.77 -9.44
C LYS A 23 -5.59 24.50 -8.12
N GLU A 24 -4.62 24.06 -7.32
CA GLU A 24 -4.24 24.74 -6.07
C GLU A 24 -3.47 26.03 -6.37
N ILE A 25 -2.57 25.99 -7.35
CA ILE A 25 -1.80 27.16 -7.80
C ILE A 25 -2.73 28.22 -8.41
N GLU A 26 -3.68 27.83 -9.27
CA GLU A 26 -4.68 28.72 -9.88
C GLU A 26 -5.59 29.39 -8.84
N LYS A 27 -5.82 28.72 -7.69
CA LYS A 27 -6.56 29.28 -6.55
C LYS A 27 -5.72 30.17 -5.64
N GLY A 28 -4.44 30.38 -5.97
CA GLY A 28 -3.51 31.18 -5.15
C GLY A 28 -3.07 30.50 -3.86
N CYS A 29 -3.17 29.17 -3.76
CA CYS A 29 -2.67 28.45 -2.59
C CYS A 29 -1.14 28.47 -2.55
N THR A 30 -0.58 28.61 -1.34
CA THR A 30 0.86 28.57 -1.08
C THR A 30 1.19 27.36 -0.19
N SER A 31 2.46 26.93 -0.19
CA SER A 31 2.90 25.84 0.69
C SER A 31 2.75 26.27 2.15
N CYS A 32 2.02 25.48 2.94
CA CYS A 32 1.93 25.63 4.39
C CYS A 32 2.88 24.68 5.14
N LEU A 33 3.72 23.94 4.41
CA LEU A 33 4.71 23.01 4.97
C LEU A 33 6.11 23.52 4.70
N HIS A 34 6.93 23.51 5.75
CA HIS A 34 8.35 23.85 5.70
C HIS A 34 9.17 22.64 6.12
N PHE A 35 10.18 22.31 5.32
CA PHE A 35 11.04 21.15 5.53
C PHE A 35 12.40 21.62 6.04
N VAL A 36 12.97 20.91 7.01
CA VAL A 36 14.29 21.23 7.55
C VAL A 36 15.35 20.39 6.80
N PRO A 37 16.26 21.01 6.03
CA PRO A 37 17.24 20.26 5.25
C PRO A 37 18.06 19.29 6.12
N GLY A 38 18.18 18.04 5.66
CA GLY A 38 18.96 17.00 6.35
C GLY A 38 18.36 16.48 7.66
N LYS A 39 17.14 16.90 8.03
CA LYS A 39 16.43 16.38 9.20
C LYS A 39 15.09 15.79 8.79
N PRO A 40 14.63 14.69 9.42
CA PRO A 40 13.31 14.15 9.18
C PRO A 40 12.25 14.94 9.97
N GLU A 41 12.21 16.27 9.75
CA GLU A 41 11.35 17.21 10.46
C GLU A 41 10.57 18.09 9.48
N VAL A 42 9.28 18.29 9.76
CA VAL A 42 8.39 19.19 9.02
C VAL A 42 7.70 20.15 9.98
N THR A 43 7.60 21.41 9.58
CA THR A 43 6.87 22.46 10.31
C THR A 43 5.64 22.87 9.53
N VAL A 44 4.47 22.82 10.18
CA VAL A 44 3.17 23.21 9.63
C VAL A 44 2.87 24.66 10.01
N ALA A 45 2.58 25.49 9.01
CA ALA A 45 2.18 26.90 9.15
C ALA A 45 3.06 27.70 10.12
N SER A 46 4.38 27.43 10.11
CA SER A 46 5.39 28.06 10.98
C SER A 46 5.08 28.01 12.48
N SER A 47 4.30 27.03 12.96
CA SER A 47 3.84 26.99 14.35
C SER A 47 3.96 25.63 15.03
N LYS A 48 3.89 24.52 14.28
CA LYS A 48 3.96 23.17 14.84
C LYS A 48 4.94 22.31 14.08
N SER A 49 5.94 21.77 14.78
CA SER A 49 6.97 20.90 14.21
C SER A 49 6.71 19.44 14.59
N PHE A 50 6.91 18.55 13.63
CA PHE A 50 6.75 17.10 13.80
C PHE A 50 7.98 16.39 13.24
N THR A 51 8.42 15.34 13.93
CA THR A 51 9.54 14.49 13.52
C THR A 51 9.01 13.10 13.16
N PHE A 52 9.53 12.54 12.07
CA PHE A 52 9.19 11.20 11.58
C PHE A 52 10.47 10.37 11.38
N ASP A 53 10.35 9.11 10.98
CA ASP A 53 11.53 8.33 10.57
C ASP A 53 12.09 8.84 9.25
N TYR A 54 11.21 9.27 8.34
CA TYR A 54 11.55 9.83 7.04
C TYR A 54 10.62 11.00 6.70
N VAL A 55 11.17 12.06 6.11
CA VAL A 55 10.41 13.19 5.58
C VAL A 55 10.87 13.46 4.15
N PHE A 56 9.93 13.39 3.22
CA PHE A 56 10.14 13.61 1.80
C PHE A 56 9.40 14.88 1.38
N ASP A 57 10.16 15.91 0.99
CA ASP A 57 9.60 17.15 0.45
C ASP A 57 9.14 16.96 -1.02
N PRO A 58 8.45 17.95 -1.61
CA PRO A 58 7.89 17.84 -2.96
C PRO A 58 8.89 17.54 -4.09
N SER A 59 10.19 17.77 -3.88
CA SER A 59 11.23 17.48 -4.89
C SER A 59 11.64 16.00 -4.94
N ILE A 60 11.30 15.22 -3.91
CA ILE A 60 11.76 13.83 -3.79
C ILE A 60 11.02 12.89 -4.73
N GLU A 61 11.79 12.17 -5.54
CA GLU A 61 11.29 11.24 -6.54
C GLU A 61 10.87 9.88 -5.95
N GLN A 62 10.10 9.11 -6.73
CA GLN A 62 9.58 7.79 -6.32
C GLN A 62 10.68 6.81 -5.95
N GLU A 63 11.79 6.84 -6.68
CA GLU A 63 12.93 5.95 -6.45
C GLU A 63 13.56 6.20 -5.08
N GLU A 64 13.78 7.46 -4.72
CA GLU A 64 14.38 7.82 -3.44
C GLU A 64 13.47 7.44 -2.26
N VAL A 65 12.15 7.65 -2.40
CA VAL A 65 11.16 7.17 -1.42
C VAL A 65 11.30 5.65 -1.22
N PHE A 66 11.36 4.89 -2.31
CA PHE A 66 11.48 3.44 -2.28
C PHE A 66 12.79 2.98 -1.63
N ASN A 67 13.92 3.47 -2.13
CA ASN A 67 15.25 3.06 -1.68
C ASN A 67 15.46 3.36 -0.18
N THR A 68 14.99 4.53 0.27
CA THR A 68 15.24 5.00 1.64
C THR A 68 14.31 4.35 2.66
N SER A 69 13.02 4.21 2.36
CA SER A 69 12.01 3.82 3.34
C SER A 69 11.41 2.42 3.15
N VAL A 70 11.43 1.88 1.93
CA VAL A 70 10.74 0.63 1.58
C VAL A 70 11.70 -0.54 1.40
N ALA A 71 12.77 -0.37 0.61
CA ALA A 71 13.71 -1.44 0.30
C ALA A 71 14.27 -2.17 1.54
N PRO A 72 14.58 -1.49 2.66
CA PRO A 72 15.01 -2.18 3.89
C PRO A 72 13.97 -3.15 4.44
N LEU A 73 12.67 -2.82 4.36
CA LEU A 73 11.59 -3.71 4.81
C LEU A 73 11.48 -4.93 3.89
N VAL A 74 11.56 -4.74 2.57
CA VAL A 74 11.54 -5.85 1.60
C VAL A 74 12.66 -6.86 1.90
N ARG A 75 13.88 -6.39 2.18
CA ARG A 75 15.00 -7.26 2.56
C ARG A 75 14.72 -8.04 3.86
N ARG A 76 14.04 -7.44 4.83
CA ARG A 76 13.62 -8.14 6.07
C ARG A 76 12.58 -9.22 5.80
N VAL A 77 11.70 -9.05 4.81
CA VAL A 77 10.73 -10.11 4.46
C VAL A 77 11.45 -11.39 4.03
N PHE A 78 12.55 -11.28 3.29
CA PHE A 78 13.44 -12.41 2.93
C PHE A 78 14.27 -12.98 4.10
N SER A 79 14.11 -12.43 5.30
CA SER A 79 14.63 -12.98 6.55
C SER A 79 13.53 -13.63 7.39
N GLY A 80 12.35 -13.86 6.81
CA GLY A 80 11.22 -14.54 7.43
C GLY A 80 10.23 -13.65 8.18
N TYR A 81 10.36 -12.32 8.08
CA TYR A 81 9.42 -11.40 8.72
C TYR A 81 8.21 -11.10 7.83
N ASN A 82 7.04 -10.92 8.43
CA ASN A 82 5.93 -10.28 7.72
C ASN A 82 6.17 -8.78 7.60
N GLY A 83 5.80 -8.20 6.46
CA GLY A 83 5.91 -6.76 6.19
C GLY A 83 4.58 -6.19 5.73
N THR A 84 4.30 -4.95 6.11
CA THR A 84 3.17 -4.19 5.59
C THR A 84 3.63 -2.77 5.28
N ILE A 85 3.31 -2.28 4.09
CA ILE A 85 3.49 -0.90 3.66
C ILE A 85 2.11 -0.37 3.35
N LEU A 86 1.72 0.73 3.99
CA LEU A 86 0.41 1.33 3.80
C LEU A 86 0.54 2.82 3.51
N ALA A 87 -0.14 3.28 2.45
CA ALA A 87 -0.25 4.69 2.14
C ALA A 87 -1.52 5.27 2.78
N TYR A 88 -1.37 6.35 3.54
CA TYR A 88 -2.44 7.03 4.27
C TYR A 88 -2.44 8.53 4.01
N GLY A 89 -3.62 9.16 4.04
CA GLY A 89 -3.81 10.60 3.86
C GLY A 89 -5.13 10.97 3.19
N GLU A 90 -5.38 12.27 3.06
CA GLU A 90 -6.60 12.82 2.45
C GLU A 90 -6.75 12.40 0.97
N THR A 91 -7.98 12.44 0.45
CA THR A 91 -8.22 12.30 -0.99
C THR A 91 -7.39 13.31 -1.79
N GLY A 92 -6.70 12.83 -2.84
CA GLY A 92 -5.80 13.65 -3.65
C GLY A 92 -4.41 13.91 -3.04
N SER A 93 -4.06 13.33 -1.89
CA SER A 93 -2.72 13.49 -1.28
C SER A 93 -1.59 12.76 -2.01
N GLY A 94 -1.91 11.83 -2.91
CA GLY A 94 -0.92 11.05 -3.67
C GLY A 94 -0.67 9.61 -3.18
N LYS A 95 -1.61 9.01 -2.42
CA LYS A 95 -1.52 7.61 -1.96
C LYS A 95 -1.35 6.62 -3.13
N THR A 96 -2.31 6.58 -4.04
CA THR A 96 -2.30 5.71 -5.22
C THR A 96 -1.10 5.97 -6.12
N TYR A 97 -0.67 7.23 -6.26
CA TYR A 97 0.56 7.59 -6.98
C TYR A 97 1.80 6.99 -6.30
N SER A 98 1.91 7.14 -4.98
CA SER A 98 3.03 6.59 -4.19
C SER A 98 3.07 5.06 -4.28
N MET A 99 1.93 4.39 -4.17
CA MET A 99 1.87 2.93 -4.22
C MET A 99 1.99 2.37 -5.64
N GLY A 100 1.66 3.14 -6.68
CA GLY A 100 1.61 2.66 -8.06
C GLY A 100 0.29 1.93 -8.39
N GLY A 101 -0.81 2.28 -7.73
CA GLY A 101 -2.13 1.67 -7.95
C GLY A 101 -2.80 2.03 -9.29
N ALA A 102 -2.10 2.78 -10.15
CA ALA A 102 -2.50 3.06 -11.53
C ALA A 102 -1.48 2.55 -12.56
N TYR A 103 -0.50 1.74 -12.13
CA TYR A 103 0.51 1.14 -13.01
C TYR A 103 -0.14 0.37 -14.16
N ALA A 104 0.44 0.54 -15.35
CA ALA A 104 0.15 -0.21 -16.57
C ALA A 104 1.45 -0.80 -17.15
N THR A 105 1.35 -1.91 -17.87
CA THR A 105 2.53 -2.50 -18.52
C THR A 105 3.10 -1.57 -19.59
N GLY A 106 4.42 -1.63 -19.79
CA GLY A 106 5.16 -0.70 -20.64
C GLY A 106 5.68 0.56 -19.94
N GLN A 107 5.33 0.77 -18.66
CA GLN A 107 5.90 1.84 -17.83
C GLN A 107 7.12 1.40 -17.01
N GLU A 108 7.75 0.27 -17.34
CA GLU A 108 8.82 -0.34 -16.54
C GLU A 108 10.03 0.59 -16.34
N ASN A 109 10.33 1.44 -17.33
CA ASN A 109 11.43 2.43 -17.28
C ASN A 109 10.97 3.83 -16.87
N ASP A 110 9.70 4.02 -16.50
CA ASP A 110 9.18 5.31 -16.09
C ASP A 110 9.67 5.64 -14.67
N PRO A 111 10.39 6.76 -14.45
CA PRO A 111 10.86 7.11 -13.10
C PRO A 111 9.70 7.32 -12.11
N THR A 112 8.49 7.55 -12.61
CA THR A 112 7.30 7.78 -11.79
C THR A 112 6.64 6.50 -11.27
N ILE A 113 7.15 5.30 -11.60
CA ILE A 113 6.61 4.05 -11.03
C ILE A 113 6.67 4.06 -9.50
N GLY A 114 5.55 3.64 -8.89
CA GLY A 114 5.38 3.66 -7.45
C GLY A 114 6.03 2.48 -6.72
N VAL A 115 5.65 2.32 -5.46
CA VAL A 115 6.22 1.32 -4.54
C VAL A 115 5.95 -0.11 -5.01
N ILE A 116 4.72 -0.48 -5.37
CA ILE A 116 4.36 -1.86 -5.69
C ILE A 116 5.21 -2.44 -6.85
N PRO A 117 5.31 -1.81 -8.02
CA PRO A 117 6.15 -2.33 -9.10
C PRO A 117 7.63 -2.42 -8.71
N ARG A 118 8.16 -1.43 -7.97
CA ARG A 118 9.55 -1.48 -7.46
C ARG A 118 9.78 -2.63 -6.48
N VAL A 119 8.82 -2.89 -5.58
CA VAL A 119 8.83 -4.05 -4.68
C VAL A 119 8.88 -5.34 -5.49
N ILE A 120 8.02 -5.49 -6.51
CA ILE A 120 7.99 -6.68 -7.36
C ILE A 120 9.36 -6.91 -8.00
N MET A 121 9.96 -5.89 -8.61
CA MET A 121 11.30 -5.99 -9.22
C MET A 121 12.36 -6.40 -8.19
N THR A 122 12.36 -5.77 -7.01
CA THR A 122 13.32 -6.08 -5.93
C THR A 122 13.11 -7.48 -5.35
N VAL A 123 11.87 -7.96 -5.24
CA VAL A 123 11.57 -9.32 -4.77
C VAL A 123 12.22 -10.34 -5.69
N PHE A 124 12.06 -10.21 -7.01
CA PHE A 124 12.67 -11.16 -7.95
C PHE A 124 14.18 -11.02 -8.03
N GLN A 125 14.73 -9.82 -7.90
CA GLN A 125 16.17 -9.63 -7.75
C GLN A 125 16.71 -10.39 -6.52
N LEU A 126 16.05 -10.29 -5.36
CA LEU A 126 16.46 -10.98 -4.14
C LEU A 126 16.32 -12.52 -4.25
N VAL A 127 15.34 -13.00 -5.01
CA VAL A 127 15.20 -14.43 -5.33
C VAL A 127 16.41 -14.94 -6.11
N GLU A 128 16.87 -14.17 -7.10
CA GLU A 128 18.03 -14.52 -7.93
C GLU A 128 19.35 -14.45 -7.14
N GLU A 129 19.50 -13.46 -6.26
CA GLU A 129 20.70 -13.29 -5.41
C GLU A 129 20.86 -14.43 -4.38
N LYS A 130 19.75 -15.01 -3.90
CA LYS A 130 19.72 -16.03 -2.83
C LYS A 130 19.75 -17.46 -3.36
N VAL A 131 20.84 -17.80 -4.03
CA VAL A 131 21.01 -19.08 -4.75
C VAL A 131 20.92 -20.33 -3.87
N GLU A 132 21.17 -20.23 -2.56
CA GLU A 132 21.06 -21.34 -1.60
C GLU A 132 19.61 -21.70 -1.23
N TRP A 133 18.65 -20.86 -1.62
CA TRP A 133 17.23 -21.03 -1.33
C TRP A 133 16.42 -21.35 -2.59
N GLN A 134 15.32 -22.06 -2.39
CA GLN A 134 14.23 -22.25 -3.35
C GLN A 134 13.04 -21.42 -2.88
N PHE A 135 12.46 -20.63 -3.78
CA PHE A 135 11.33 -19.78 -3.47
C PHE A 135 10.06 -20.24 -4.19
N THR A 136 8.94 -20.20 -3.48
CA THR A 136 7.60 -20.26 -4.08
C THR A 136 6.90 -18.94 -3.79
N LEU A 137 6.59 -18.19 -4.84
CA LEU A 137 5.90 -16.91 -4.75
C LEU A 137 4.45 -17.04 -5.19
N LYS A 138 3.56 -16.38 -4.45
CA LYS A 138 2.17 -16.18 -4.87
C LYS A 138 1.76 -14.73 -4.65
N VAL A 139 0.75 -14.28 -5.38
CA VAL A 139 0.13 -12.97 -5.19
C VAL A 139 -1.39 -13.05 -5.07
N SER A 140 -1.97 -12.14 -4.31
CA SER A 140 -3.40 -11.88 -4.28
C SER A 140 -3.65 -10.37 -4.31
N TYR A 141 -4.77 -9.94 -4.86
CA TYR A 141 -5.14 -8.53 -4.87
C TYR A 141 -6.62 -8.38 -4.55
N LEU A 142 -6.91 -7.69 -3.45
CA LEU A 142 -8.28 -7.47 -2.99
C LEU A 142 -8.58 -5.99 -2.88
N GLU A 143 -9.87 -5.67 -3.02
CA GLU A 143 -10.45 -4.37 -2.75
C GLU A 143 -11.47 -4.49 -1.62
N ILE A 144 -11.48 -3.53 -0.71
CA ILE A 144 -12.51 -3.38 0.32
C ILE A 144 -13.24 -2.07 0.05
N TYR A 145 -14.54 -2.17 -0.19
CA TYR A 145 -15.42 -1.04 -0.42
C TYR A 145 -16.73 -1.28 0.33
N ASP A 146 -17.11 -0.36 1.22
CA ASP A 146 -18.37 -0.43 1.98
C ASP A 146 -18.64 -1.81 2.64
N GLU A 147 -17.65 -2.37 3.34
CA GLU A 147 -17.63 -3.73 3.94
C GLU A 147 -17.66 -4.91 2.96
N ASP A 148 -17.93 -4.67 1.68
CA ASP A 148 -17.79 -5.67 0.65
C ASP A 148 -16.32 -5.86 0.29
N THR A 149 -15.88 -7.12 0.30
CA THR A 149 -14.54 -7.49 -0.16
C THR A 149 -14.64 -8.10 -1.55
N LEU A 150 -13.87 -7.55 -2.49
CA LEU A 150 -13.82 -7.96 -3.89
C LEU A 150 -12.44 -8.51 -4.24
N ASP A 151 -12.43 -9.61 -4.98
CA ASP A 151 -11.21 -10.17 -5.54
C ASP A 151 -10.93 -9.50 -6.88
N LEU A 152 -9.82 -8.76 -6.96
CA LEU A 152 -9.43 -8.04 -8.17
C LEU A 152 -8.79 -8.96 -9.23
N LEU A 153 -8.40 -10.18 -8.85
CA LEU A 153 -7.77 -11.18 -9.72
C LEU A 153 -8.67 -12.39 -10.02
N ALA A 154 -9.93 -12.37 -9.57
CA ALA A 154 -10.85 -13.48 -9.82
C ALA A 154 -11.08 -13.70 -11.32
N PRO A 155 -11.10 -14.98 -11.78
CA PRO A 155 -11.37 -15.30 -13.17
C PRO A 155 -12.85 -15.07 -13.52
N GLY A 156 -13.11 -14.14 -14.45
CA GLY A 156 -14.44 -13.82 -14.96
C GLY A 156 -15.23 -12.82 -14.09
N LYS A 157 -16.46 -12.48 -14.50
CA LYS A 157 -17.31 -11.47 -13.82
C LYS A 157 -17.99 -11.97 -12.52
N LYS A 158 -17.63 -13.16 -12.01
CA LYS A 158 -18.27 -13.68 -10.81
C LYS A 158 -17.63 -13.02 -9.60
N ARG A 159 -18.42 -12.23 -8.86
CA ARG A 159 -18.06 -11.82 -7.50
C ARG A 159 -17.88 -13.09 -6.67
N THR A 160 -16.64 -13.44 -6.34
CA THR A 160 -16.36 -14.48 -5.35
C THR A 160 -16.83 -13.97 -3.99
N GLN A 161 -17.59 -14.79 -3.27
CA GLN A 161 -17.99 -14.45 -1.92
C GLN A 161 -16.75 -14.58 -1.02
N ILE A 162 -16.13 -13.44 -0.72
CA ILE A 162 -14.96 -13.39 0.16
C ILE A 162 -15.43 -13.28 1.61
N SER A 163 -14.85 -14.09 2.49
CA SER A 163 -15.11 -14.05 3.94
C SER A 163 -13.81 -13.96 4.71
N ILE A 164 -13.74 -13.01 5.63
CA ILE A 164 -12.61 -12.82 6.54
C ILE A 164 -12.91 -13.57 7.84
N GLN A 165 -12.03 -14.49 8.23
CA GLN A 165 -12.20 -15.32 9.43
C GLN A 165 -10.92 -15.37 10.25
N GLU A 166 -11.04 -15.45 11.57
CA GLU A 166 -9.89 -15.71 12.45
C GLU A 166 -9.60 -17.20 12.50
N LYS A 167 -8.33 -17.57 12.35
CA LYS A 167 -7.91 -18.96 12.51
C LYS A 167 -7.89 -19.34 13.99
N PRO A 168 -8.19 -20.61 14.34
CA PRO A 168 -8.05 -21.09 15.72
C PRO A 168 -6.63 -20.95 16.29
N THR A 169 -5.62 -20.94 15.42
CA THR A 169 -4.20 -20.76 15.77
C THR A 169 -3.79 -19.29 15.92
N GLY A 170 -4.74 -18.36 15.82
CA GLY A 170 -4.48 -16.94 15.65
C GLY A 170 -4.18 -16.57 14.19
N GLY A 171 -4.41 -15.30 13.86
CA GLY A 171 -4.21 -14.74 12.53
C GLY A 171 -5.48 -14.79 11.66
N ILE A 172 -5.45 -14.00 10.58
CA ILE A 172 -6.60 -13.84 9.67
C ILE A 172 -6.47 -14.78 8.47
N GLN A 173 -7.58 -15.41 8.10
CA GLN A 173 -7.78 -16.16 6.87
C GLN A 173 -8.82 -15.46 6.01
N ILE A 174 -8.51 -15.30 4.72
CA ILE A 174 -9.46 -14.77 3.74
C ILE A 174 -9.89 -15.95 2.87
N LEU A 175 -11.12 -16.41 3.05
CA LEU A 175 -11.71 -17.48 2.26
C LEU A 175 -12.24 -16.90 0.94
N GLY A 176 -12.05 -17.63 -0.15
CA GLY A 176 -12.54 -17.26 -1.48
C GLY A 176 -11.66 -16.27 -2.25
N LEU A 177 -10.58 -15.75 -1.63
CA LEU A 177 -9.58 -14.92 -2.32
C LEU A 177 -8.68 -15.80 -3.18
N THR A 178 -8.53 -15.44 -4.46
CA THR A 178 -7.64 -16.15 -5.38
C THR A 178 -6.18 -15.79 -5.10
N GLU A 179 -5.34 -16.82 -5.06
CA GLU A 179 -3.88 -16.70 -4.99
C GLU A 179 -3.28 -17.25 -6.27
N HIS A 180 -2.51 -16.43 -6.98
CA HIS A 180 -1.85 -16.82 -8.22
C HIS A 180 -0.37 -17.06 -7.97
N ARG A 181 0.13 -18.22 -8.37
CA ARG A 181 1.57 -18.51 -8.33
C ARG A 181 2.26 -17.70 -9.42
N VAL A 182 3.38 -17.06 -9.09
CA VAL A 182 4.17 -16.26 -10.03
C VAL A 182 5.61 -16.75 -10.09
N THR A 183 6.23 -16.62 -11.25
CA THR A 183 7.56 -17.15 -11.55
C THR A 183 8.58 -16.09 -11.92
N ASN A 184 8.13 -14.90 -12.34
CA ASN A 184 8.99 -13.78 -12.69
C ASN A 184 8.30 -12.43 -12.42
N ALA A 185 9.09 -11.36 -12.44
CA ALA A 185 8.62 -10.00 -12.17
C ALA A 185 7.56 -9.54 -13.19
N HIS A 186 7.77 -9.82 -14.47
CA HIS A 186 6.86 -9.39 -15.55
C HIS A 186 5.46 -10.01 -15.40
N GLU A 187 5.37 -11.33 -15.16
CA GLU A 187 4.12 -12.02 -14.85
C GLU A 187 3.41 -11.40 -13.64
N THR A 188 4.17 -11.05 -12.60
CA THR A 188 3.61 -10.43 -11.39
C THR A 188 3.09 -9.01 -11.66
N LEU A 189 3.78 -8.25 -12.52
CA LEU A 189 3.33 -6.92 -12.96
C LEU A 189 2.06 -6.99 -13.82
N LEU A 190 1.86 -8.07 -14.59
CA LEU A 190 0.61 -8.30 -15.33
C LEU A 190 -0.58 -8.50 -14.38
N TYR A 191 -0.40 -9.21 -13.27
CA TYR A 191 -1.44 -9.33 -12.23
C TYR A 191 -1.73 -7.99 -11.54
N LEU A 192 -0.71 -7.16 -11.30
CA LEU A 192 -0.90 -5.81 -10.77
C LEU A 192 -1.74 -4.95 -11.73
N GLU A 193 -1.39 -4.95 -13.02
CA GLU A 193 -2.15 -4.23 -14.05
C GLU A 193 -3.59 -4.75 -14.17
N GLN A 194 -3.79 -6.07 -14.20
CA GLN A 194 -5.11 -6.69 -14.24
C GLN A 194 -5.96 -6.19 -13.06
N GLY A 195 -5.45 -6.26 -11.83
CA GLY A 195 -6.21 -5.83 -10.67
C GLY A 195 -6.46 -4.32 -10.63
N ASN A 196 -5.50 -3.50 -11.09
CA ASN A 196 -5.71 -2.05 -11.24
C ASN A 196 -6.85 -1.75 -12.24
N ASN A 197 -6.92 -2.51 -13.33
CA ASN A 197 -8.00 -2.38 -14.32
C ASN A 197 -9.35 -2.86 -13.76
N SER A 198 -9.38 -3.98 -13.04
CA SER A 198 -10.57 -4.46 -12.33
C SER A 198 -11.10 -3.40 -11.35
N ARG A 199 -10.20 -2.78 -10.58
CA ARG A 199 -10.54 -1.70 -9.62
C ARG A 199 -11.15 -0.48 -10.33
N LYS A 200 -10.58 -0.05 -11.46
CA LYS A 200 -11.14 1.07 -12.27
C LYS A 200 -12.54 0.76 -12.81
N VAL A 201 -12.78 -0.48 -13.26
CA VAL A 201 -14.09 -0.91 -13.75
C VAL A 201 -15.10 -0.97 -12.61
N ALA A 202 -14.71 -1.51 -11.46
CA ALA A 202 -15.55 -1.57 -10.26
C ALA A 202 -15.95 -0.17 -9.78
N ALA A 203 -15.00 0.77 -9.75
CA ALA A 203 -15.23 2.18 -9.45
C ALA A 203 -16.29 2.79 -10.39
N THR A 204 -16.13 2.64 -11.71
CA THR A 204 -17.11 3.14 -12.69
C THR A 204 -18.49 2.49 -12.52
N ALA A 205 -18.54 1.18 -12.29
CA ALA A 205 -19.79 0.44 -12.13
C ALA A 205 -20.57 0.82 -10.87
N MET A 206 -19.86 1.23 -9.81
CA MET A 206 -20.45 1.67 -8.55
C MET A 206 -20.70 3.19 -8.50
N ASN A 207 -20.36 3.93 -9.57
CA ASN A 207 -20.29 5.40 -9.59
C ASN A 207 -19.37 5.98 -8.50
N VAL A 208 -18.32 5.24 -8.17
CA VAL A 208 -17.38 5.53 -7.09
C VAL A 208 -16.05 5.98 -7.69
N GLN A 209 -15.39 6.94 -7.03
CA GLN A 209 -14.00 7.26 -7.38
C GLN A 209 -13.07 6.20 -6.75
N SER A 210 -12.06 5.71 -7.48
CA SER A 210 -11.11 4.71 -6.97
C SER A 210 -10.39 5.11 -5.67
N SER A 211 -10.46 6.39 -5.29
CA SER A 211 -9.99 6.93 -4.00
C SER A 211 -10.87 6.57 -2.80
N CYS A 212 -12.03 5.95 -2.99
CA CYS A 212 -13.01 5.64 -1.95
C CYS A 212 -13.00 4.17 -1.50
N SER A 213 -12.14 3.33 -2.11
CA SER A 213 -11.92 1.95 -1.71
C SER A 213 -10.49 1.71 -1.23
N HIS A 214 -10.30 0.74 -0.34
CA HIS A 214 -8.99 0.27 0.08
C HIS A 214 -8.56 -0.87 -0.82
N ALA A 215 -7.30 -0.88 -1.27
CA ALA A 215 -6.76 -1.98 -2.05
C ALA A 215 -5.53 -2.58 -1.36
N ILE A 216 -5.45 -3.92 -1.34
CA ILE A 216 -4.36 -4.66 -0.69
C ILE A 216 -3.80 -5.66 -1.70
N PHE A 217 -2.59 -5.39 -2.19
CA PHE A 217 -1.80 -6.33 -2.97
C PHE A 217 -0.85 -7.08 -2.03
N THR A 218 -0.99 -8.40 -1.96
CA THR A 218 -0.18 -9.23 -1.05
C THR A 218 0.73 -10.14 -1.85
N ILE A 219 2.01 -10.17 -1.49
CA ILE A 219 2.99 -11.15 -1.96
C ILE A 219 3.25 -12.16 -0.84
N TYR A 220 3.04 -13.43 -1.14
CA TYR A 220 3.35 -14.55 -0.26
C TYR A 220 4.69 -15.15 -0.67
N ILE A 221 5.59 -15.32 0.29
CA ILE A 221 6.94 -15.82 0.06
C ILE A 221 7.15 -17.05 0.93
N GLU A 222 7.26 -18.21 0.29
CA GLU A 222 7.75 -19.44 0.90
C GLU A 222 9.22 -19.64 0.52
N GLN A 223 10.06 -19.81 1.53
CA GLN A 223 11.50 -19.98 1.37
C GLN A 223 11.92 -21.33 1.93
N LYS A 224 12.47 -22.17 1.04
CA LYS A 224 12.89 -23.54 1.29
C LYS A 224 14.39 -23.68 1.10
N SER A 225 15.10 -24.27 2.05
CA SER A 225 16.55 -24.47 1.93
C SER A 225 16.81 -25.58 0.91
N LYS A 226 17.75 -25.34 -0.01
CA LYS A 226 18.18 -26.38 -0.97
C LYS A 226 19.01 -27.47 -0.31
N ALA A 227 19.61 -27.20 0.86
CA ALA A 227 20.47 -28.16 1.55
C ALA A 227 19.68 -29.30 2.22
N ASP A 228 18.52 -28.99 2.82
CA ASP A 228 17.69 -29.96 3.55
C ASP A 228 16.29 -30.17 2.94
N GLY A 229 15.92 -29.34 1.96
CA GLY A 229 14.61 -29.38 1.31
C GLY A 229 13.45 -28.96 2.21
N LYS A 230 13.70 -28.35 3.38
CA LYS A 230 12.66 -27.94 4.33
C LYS A 230 12.26 -26.49 4.10
N VAL A 231 11.01 -26.17 4.41
CA VAL A 231 10.54 -24.79 4.48
C VAL A 231 11.09 -24.17 5.76
N HIS A 232 11.87 -23.10 5.62
CA HIS A 232 12.42 -22.36 6.77
C HIS A 232 11.57 -21.15 7.09
N PHE A 233 11.07 -20.45 6.06
CA PHE A 233 10.28 -19.23 6.27
C PHE A 233 9.03 -19.20 5.42
N LEU A 234 7.96 -18.70 6.03
CA LEU A 234 6.72 -18.30 5.39
C LEU A 234 6.48 -16.84 5.78
N SER A 235 6.52 -15.95 4.80
CA SER A 235 6.35 -14.52 5.03
C SER A 235 5.32 -13.93 4.08
N LYS A 236 4.71 -12.82 4.52
CA LYS A 236 3.73 -12.06 3.74
C LYS A 236 4.16 -10.61 3.67
N LEU A 237 4.11 -10.02 2.49
CA LEU A 237 4.29 -8.60 2.26
C LEU A 237 2.97 -8.00 1.76
N ASN A 238 2.34 -7.17 2.59
CA ASN A 238 1.11 -6.46 2.23
C ASN A 238 1.44 -5.05 1.75
N LEU A 239 0.91 -4.69 0.58
CA LEU A 239 1.07 -3.37 -0.03
C LEU A 239 -0.32 -2.75 -0.14
N VAL A 240 -0.57 -1.77 0.73
CA VAL A 240 -1.90 -1.24 1.01
C VAL A 240 -2.05 0.19 0.50
N ASP A 241 -2.99 0.41 -0.41
CA ASP A 241 -3.45 1.73 -0.85
C ASP A 241 -4.80 2.03 -0.21
N LEU A 242 -4.81 2.86 0.85
CA LEU A 242 -6.05 3.16 1.57
C LEU A 242 -6.91 4.18 0.82
N ALA A 243 -8.22 4.12 1.06
CA ALA A 243 -9.13 5.20 0.71
C ALA A 243 -8.72 6.53 1.37
N GLY A 244 -9.13 7.64 0.76
CA GLY A 244 -8.91 8.96 1.34
C GLY A 244 -9.74 9.20 2.60
N SER A 245 -9.17 10.01 3.50
CA SER A 245 -9.87 10.48 4.69
C SER A 245 -10.47 11.87 4.44
N GLU A 246 -11.50 11.99 3.61
CA GLU A 246 -12.22 13.26 3.45
C GLU A 246 -13.10 13.58 4.67
N ARG A 247 -13.04 14.83 5.14
CA ARG A 247 -14.02 15.40 6.08
C ARG A 247 -14.94 16.35 5.32
N GLN A 248 -16.26 16.22 5.53
CA GLN A 248 -17.37 16.88 4.82
C GLN A 248 -17.41 18.44 4.82
N LYS A 249 -16.36 19.17 5.22
CA LYS A 249 -16.46 20.64 5.44
C LYS A 249 -16.06 21.54 4.25
N LYS A 250 -15.85 21.02 3.03
CA LYS A 250 -15.32 21.84 1.90
C LYS A 250 -15.99 21.65 0.53
N THR A 251 -17.26 21.28 0.48
CA THR A 251 -18.01 21.22 -0.78
C THR A 251 -19.29 22.05 -0.69
N GLU A 252 -19.24 23.30 -1.16
CA GLU A 252 -20.41 24.09 -1.52
C GLU A 252 -21.02 23.57 -2.85
N ALA A 253 -21.33 22.28 -2.91
CA ALA A 253 -22.06 21.69 -4.02
C ALA A 253 -23.51 21.48 -3.58
N GLY A 254 -24.35 22.51 -3.77
CA GLY A 254 -25.79 22.40 -3.59
C GLY A 254 -26.43 21.46 -4.63
N GLY A 255 -27.36 20.62 -4.17
CA GLY A 255 -28.27 19.80 -4.99
C GLY A 255 -27.71 18.44 -5.43
N GLU A 256 -28.42 17.37 -5.02
CA GLU A 256 -28.24 15.91 -5.28
C GLU A 256 -26.84 15.27 -5.11
N ARG A 257 -25.75 15.99 -5.38
CA ARG A 257 -24.35 15.71 -4.95
C ARG A 257 -24.16 15.68 -3.44
N PHE A 258 -25.17 16.05 -2.68
CA PHE A 258 -25.18 16.06 -1.20
C PHE A 258 -25.31 14.65 -0.60
N GLN A 259 -25.74 13.65 -1.38
CA GLN A 259 -25.86 12.27 -0.90
C GLN A 259 -24.61 11.42 -1.18
N GLU A 260 -23.85 11.67 -2.25
CA GLU A 260 -22.65 10.87 -2.58
C GLU A 260 -21.41 11.22 -1.73
N GLY A 261 -21.42 12.35 -1.01
CA GLY A 261 -20.44 12.65 0.04
C GLY A 261 -20.75 11.99 1.40
N GLN A 262 -21.80 11.18 1.48
CA GLN A 262 -22.12 10.36 2.65
C GLN A 262 -21.34 9.06 2.53
N GLN A 263 -20.38 8.85 3.44
CA GLN A 263 -19.55 7.66 3.63
C GLN A 263 -18.16 7.75 2.99
N ALA A 264 -17.30 8.57 3.62
CA ALA A 264 -16.00 7.99 3.95
C ALA A 264 -16.28 6.71 4.77
N PRO A 265 -15.64 5.56 4.47
CA PRO A 265 -15.88 4.36 5.24
C PRO A 265 -15.64 4.64 6.74
N ASP A 266 -16.64 4.34 7.58
CA ASP A 266 -16.60 4.51 9.04
C ASP A 266 -15.48 3.68 9.72
N TYR A 267 -14.68 2.93 8.94
CA TYR A 267 -13.48 2.22 9.40
C TYR A 267 -12.30 3.15 9.69
N LEU A 268 -12.18 4.29 9.01
CA LEU A 268 -11.13 5.27 9.30
C LEU A 268 -11.37 5.96 10.66
N SER A 269 -12.63 6.12 11.07
CA SER A 269 -13.04 6.54 12.43
C SER A 269 -12.92 5.41 13.45
N LYS A 270 -13.26 4.16 13.08
CA LYS A 270 -13.03 2.97 13.93
C LYS A 270 -11.55 2.57 14.06
N GLY A 271 -10.66 3.19 13.29
CA GLY A 271 -9.19 3.18 13.44
C GLY A 271 -8.67 3.78 14.76
N THR A 272 -9.54 4.04 15.74
CA THR A 272 -9.20 4.34 17.14
C THR A 272 -8.58 3.13 17.89
N VAL A 273 -7.89 2.24 17.16
CA VAL A 273 -7.00 1.20 17.73
C VAL A 273 -5.52 1.55 17.48
N CYS A 274 -5.21 2.68 16.83
CA CYS A 274 -3.86 3.24 16.83
C CYS A 274 -3.90 4.72 17.25
N MET A 275 -3.06 5.08 18.22
CA MET A 275 -2.97 6.38 18.93
C MET A 275 -3.87 6.54 20.16
N LYS A 276 -3.63 5.69 21.18
CA LYS A 276 -3.54 6.18 22.56
C LYS A 276 -2.09 6.09 22.99
N THR A 277 -1.43 7.24 23.07
CA THR A 277 -0.44 7.53 24.12
C THR A 277 -1.00 8.67 24.93
#